data_AF-A0A7X8DQY9-F1
#
_entry.id   AF-A0A7X8DQY9-F1
#
_cell.length_a   1.000
_cell.length_b   1.000
_cell.length_c   1.000
_cell.angle_alpha   90.00
_cell.angle_beta   90.00
_cell.angle_gamma   90.00
#
_symmetry.space_group_name_H-M   'P 1'
#
loop_
_entity.id
_entity.type
_entity.pdbx_description
1 polymer ?
#
loop_
_entity_poly.entity_id
_entity_poly.type
_entity_poly.pdbx_seq_one_letter_code
_entity_poly.pdbx_strand_id
1 'polypeptide(L)'
;MNLNNALYIMIFLRLLSSLMEMGAAFLMYYFKNVATAIKINAILGLVGPLILLLVTFVGLVEIRDRLELKNLLLIAAGVILILIGTRN
;
A
#
# COMPACT_ATOMS: atom_id res chain seq x y z
N MET A 1 -0.55 -23.05 -17.10
CA MET A 1 -1.12 -21.99 -16.23
C MET A 1 -0.64 -20.67 -16.80
N ASN A 2 -1.48 -19.95 -17.56
CA ASN A 2 -1.07 -18.64 -18.11
C ASN A 2 -1.02 -17.68 -16.95
N LEU A 3 0.17 -17.48 -16.41
CA LEU A 3 0.32 -16.70 -15.21
C LEU A 3 0.43 -15.23 -15.56
N ASN A 4 -0.36 -14.44 -14.87
CA ASN A 4 -0.61 -13.07 -15.24
C ASN A 4 0.52 -12.16 -14.71
N ASN A 5 1.15 -11.38 -15.60
CA ASN A 5 2.19 -10.44 -15.22
C ASN A 5 1.70 -9.45 -14.14
N ALA A 6 0.42 -9.07 -14.17
CA ALA A 6 -0.18 -8.23 -13.14
C ALA A 6 -0.18 -8.90 -11.76
N LEU A 7 -0.44 -10.21 -11.69
CA LEU A 7 -0.41 -10.97 -10.44
C LEU A 7 0.98 -10.97 -9.82
N TYR A 8 2.02 -11.19 -10.62
CA TYR A 8 3.40 -11.11 -10.14
C TYR A 8 3.77 -9.72 -9.62
N ILE A 9 3.34 -8.67 -10.32
CA ILE A 9 3.55 -7.29 -9.87
C ILE A 9 2.84 -7.06 -8.52
N MET A 10 1.59 -7.51 -8.36
CA MET A 10 0.86 -7.38 -7.09
C MET A 10 1.55 -8.11 -5.94
N ILE A 11 2.03 -9.34 -6.18
CA ILE A 11 2.79 -10.12 -5.18
C ILE A 11 4.08 -9.38 -4.81
N PHE A 12 4.83 -8.94 -5.82
CA PHE A 12 6.09 -8.22 -5.62
C PHE A 12 5.90 -6.93 -4.81
N LEU A 13 4.90 -6.11 -5.15
CA LEU A 13 4.60 -4.87 -4.41
C LEU A 13 4.26 -5.14 -2.94
N ARG A 14 3.55 -6.24 -2.64
CA ARG A 14 3.30 -6.64 -1.25
C ARG A 14 4.57 -7.08 -0.53
N LEU A 15 5.41 -7.90 -1.17
CA LEU A 15 6.67 -8.32 -0.59
C LEU A 15 7.60 -7.13 -0.32
N LEU A 16 7.66 -6.18 -1.24
CA LEU A 16 8.43 -4.95 -1.08
C LEU A 16 7.93 -4.12 0.11
N SER A 17 6.62 -3.92 0.23
CA SER A 17 6.03 -3.20 1.36
C SER A 17 6.28 -3.88 2.69
N SER A 18 6.10 -5.21 2.76
CA SER A 18 6.38 -5.98 3.97
C SER A 18 7.85 -5.88 4.38
N LEU A 19 8.76 -5.83 3.42
CA LEU A 19 10.19 -5.66 3.69
C LEU A 19 10.48 -4.27 4.28
N MET A 20 9.80 -3.22 3.81
CA MET A 20 9.92 -1.87 4.38
C MET A 20 9.44 -1.82 5.84
N GLU A 21 8.27 -2.41 6.13
CA GLU A 21 7.73 -2.52 7.50
C GLU A 21 8.66 -3.33 8.41
N MET A 22 9.21 -4.44 7.90
CA MET A 22 10.14 -5.26 8.65
C MET A 22 11.46 -4.51 8.92
N GLY A 23 12.00 -3.80 7.92
CA GLY A 23 13.18 -2.94 8.09
C GLY A 23 12.95 -1.84 9.12
N ALA A 24 11.77 -1.24 9.13
CA ALA A 24 11.39 -0.26 10.13
C ALA A 24 11.32 -0.82 11.54
N ALA A 25 10.73 -2.00 11.71
CA ALA A 25 10.70 -2.69 13.00
C ALA A 25 12.12 -2.97 13.52
N PHE A 26 13.04 -3.38 12.63
CA PHE A 26 14.45 -3.54 12.99
C PHE A 26 15.11 -2.21 13.40
N LEU A 27 14.84 -1.11 12.70
CA LEU A 27 15.35 0.21 13.09
C LEU A 27 14.80 0.66 14.45
N MET A 28 13.51 0.46 14.70
CA MET A 28 12.89 0.76 16.01
C MET A 28 13.54 -0.06 17.13
N TYR A 29 13.76 -1.36 16.91
CA TYR A 29 14.45 -2.23 17.84
C TYR A 29 15.91 -1.81 18.08
N TYR A 30 16.61 -1.38 17.02
CA TYR A 30 17.99 -0.92 17.10
C TYR A 30 18.12 0.37 17.93
N PHE A 31 17.27 1.37 17.69
CA PHE A 31 17.36 2.66 18.37
C PHE A 31 16.80 2.66 19.80
N LYS A 32 15.93 1.70 20.15
CA LYS A 32 15.36 1.53 21.51
C LYS A 32 14.77 2.81 22.11
N ASN A 33 14.25 3.70 21.27
CA ASN A 33 13.74 5.02 21.66
C ASN A 33 12.36 5.24 21.04
N VAL A 34 11.37 5.50 21.91
CA VAL A 34 9.97 5.69 21.50
C VAL A 34 9.80 6.91 20.61
N ALA A 35 10.48 8.02 20.88
CA ALA A 35 10.41 9.22 20.04
C ALA A 35 10.98 8.97 18.64
N THR A 36 12.05 8.18 18.53
CA THR A 36 12.59 7.74 17.23
C THR A 36 11.62 6.80 16.52
N ALA A 37 11.00 5.87 17.24
CA ALA A 37 10.01 4.95 16.68
C ALA A 37 8.77 5.69 16.12
N ILE A 38 8.30 6.73 16.81
CA ILE A 38 7.21 7.59 16.32
C ILE A 38 7.61 8.28 15.01
N LYS A 39 8.84 8.78 14.88
CA LYS A 39 9.33 9.38 13.63
C LYS A 39 9.39 8.37 12.49
N ILE A 40 9.86 7.15 12.77
CA ILE A 40 9.90 6.07 11.78
C ILE A 40 8.47 5.72 11.32
N ASN A 41 7.53 5.56 12.26
CA ASN A 41 6.13 5.32 11.94
C ASN A 41 5.47 6.47 11.16
N ALA A 42 5.81 7.72 11.44
CA ALA A 42 5.30 8.85 10.68
C ALA A 42 5.74 8.79 9.20
N ILE A 43 6.97 8.34 8.94
CA ILE A 43 7.47 8.14 7.57
C ILE A 43 6.76 6.95 6.89
N LEU A 44 6.61 5.82 7.59
CA LEU A 44 5.92 4.64 7.06
C LEU A 44 4.41 4.80 6.91
N GLY A 45 3.81 5.72 7.68
CA GLY A 45 2.37 5.96 7.67
C GLY A 45 1.82 6.30 6.28
N LEU A 46 2.66 6.83 5.38
CA LEU A 46 2.32 7.06 3.98
C LEU A 46 2.65 5.88 3.05
N VAL A 47 3.60 5.03 3.40
CA VAL A 47 4.05 3.90 2.58
C VAL A 47 2.91 2.89 2.40
N GLY A 48 2.26 2.49 3.48
CA GLY A 48 1.13 1.53 3.43
C GLY A 48 0.02 1.98 2.48
N PRO A 49 -0.54 3.19 2.67
CA PRO A 49 -1.47 3.83 1.75
C PRO A 49 -1.01 3.84 0.29
N LEU A 50 0.22 4.26 0.01
CA LEU A 50 0.73 4.33 -1.37
C LEU A 50 0.84 2.95 -2.02
N ILE A 51 1.36 1.95 -1.31
CA ILE A 51 1.45 0.58 -1.84
C ILE A 51 0.06 0.01 -2.10
N LEU A 52 -0.90 0.22 -1.18
CA LEU A 52 -2.26 -0.24 -1.35
C LEU A 52 -2.87 0.33 -2.64
N LEU A 53 -2.70 1.63 -2.88
CA LEU A 53 -3.16 2.28 -4.12
C LEU A 53 -2.53 1.66 -5.37
N LEU A 54 -1.22 1.41 -5.36
CA LEU A 54 -0.51 0.80 -6.48
C LEU A 54 -1.00 -0.62 -6.77
N VAL A 55 -1.12 -1.47 -5.74
CA VAL A 55 -1.60 -2.86 -5.88
C VAL A 55 -3.03 -2.88 -6.39
N THR A 56 -3.91 -2.03 -5.82
CA THR A 56 -5.29 -1.90 -6.29
C THR A 56 -5.33 -1.44 -7.74
N PHE A 57 -4.55 -0.43 -8.13
CA PHE A 57 -4.51 0.05 -9.51
C PHE A 57 -4.09 -1.05 -10.49
N VAL A 58 -3.02 -1.79 -10.20
CA VAL A 58 -2.56 -2.92 -11.02
C VAL A 58 -3.66 -3.98 -11.14
N GLY A 59 -4.34 -4.31 -10.04
CA GLY A 59 -5.47 -5.24 -10.04
C GLY A 59 -6.63 -4.77 -10.91
N LEU A 60 -7.01 -3.48 -10.81
CA LEU A 60 -8.12 -2.90 -11.57
C LEU A 60 -7.85 -2.86 -13.08
N VAL A 61 -6.62 -2.56 -13.49
CA VAL A 61 -6.23 -2.58 -14.92
C VAL A 61 -6.46 -3.97 -15.51
N GLU A 62 -6.19 -5.03 -14.74
CA GLU A 62 -6.36 -6.41 -15.17
C GLU A 62 -7.82 -6.86 -15.26
N ILE A 63 -8.68 -6.39 -14.34
CA ILE A 63 -10.11 -6.76 -14.31
C ILE A 63 -11.04 -5.72 -14.96
N ARG A 64 -10.48 -4.77 -15.73
CA ARG A 64 -11.21 -3.60 -16.27
C ARG A 64 -12.51 -3.93 -17.00
N ASP A 65 -12.53 -5.04 -17.76
CA ASP A 65 -13.69 -5.45 -18.54
C ASP A 65 -14.81 -6.10 -17.70
N ARG A 66 -14.55 -6.34 -16.41
CA ARG A 66 -15.49 -6.96 -15.46
C ARG A 66 -15.91 -6.01 -14.32
N LEU A 67 -15.46 -4.77 -14.35
CA LEU A 67 -15.72 -3.80 -13.30
C LEU A 67 -16.98 -2.98 -13.59
N GLU A 68 -17.97 -3.08 -12.71
CA GLU A 68 -19.11 -2.15 -12.71
C GLU A 68 -18.68 -0.75 -12.25
N LEU A 69 -19.28 0.28 -12.85
CA LEU A 69 -19.01 1.69 -12.51
C LEU A 69 -19.19 2.00 -11.02
N LYS A 70 -20.17 1.36 -10.37
CA LYS A 70 -20.41 1.49 -8.92
C LYS A 70 -19.19 1.08 -8.09
N ASN A 71 -18.54 -0.02 -8.45
CA ASN A 71 -17.35 -0.51 -7.74
C ASN A 71 -16.17 0.44 -7.94
N LEU A 72 -16.02 1.00 -9.16
CA LEU A 72 -15.00 2.00 -9.44
C LEU A 72 -15.18 3.26 -8.58
N LEU A 73 -16.42 3.76 -8.46
CA LEU A 73 -16.74 4.92 -7.62
C LEU A 73 -16.45 4.66 -6.14
N LEU A 74 -16.78 3.45 -5.64
CA LEU A 74 -16.50 3.06 -4.26
C LEU A 74 -14.98 3.03 -3.98
N ILE A 75 -14.20 2.47 -4.91
CA ILE A 75 -12.75 2.43 -4.77
C ILE A 75 -12.18 3.84 -4.82
N ALA A 76 -12.60 4.67 -5.77
CA ALA A 76 -12.18 6.07 -5.86
C ALA A 76 -12.48 6.85 -4.57
N ALA A 77 -13.66 6.63 -3.97
CA ALA A 77 -14.00 7.20 -2.66
C ALA A 77 -13.05 6.72 -1.55
N GLY A 78 -12.73 5.42 -1.50
CA GLY A 78 -11.75 4.87 -0.57
C GLY A 78 -10.36 5.50 -0.73
N VAL A 79 -9.89 5.66 -1.96
CA VAL A 79 -8.62 6.36 -2.27
C VAL A 79 -8.64 7.78 -1.73
N ILE A 80 -9.71 8.54 -2.00
CA ILE A 80 -9.86 9.92 -1.53
C ILE A 80 -9.85 9.97 0.01
N LEU A 81 -10.57 9.08 0.68
CA LEU A 81 -10.60 9.01 2.15
C LEU A 81 -9.22 8.71 2.73
N ILE A 82 -8.47 7.79 2.12
CA ILE A 82 -7.08 7.50 2.52
C ILE A 82 -6.22 8.74 2.38
N LEU A 83 -6.27 9.43 1.22
CA LEU A 83 -5.51 10.66 0.97
C LEU A 83 -5.88 11.78 1.95
N ILE A 84 -7.17 11.94 2.27
CA ILE A 84 -7.62 12.91 3.27
C ILE A 84 -7.10 12.53 4.66
N GLY A 85 -7.25 11.26 5.07
CA GLY A 85 -6.82 10.80 6.39
C GLY A 85 -5.31 10.75 6.60
N THR A 86 -4.52 10.73 5.51
CA THR A 86 -3.05 10.80 5.56
C THR A 86 -2.49 12.20 5.36
N ARG A 87 -3.33 13.15 4.96
CA ARG A 87 -2.96 14.56 4.87
C ARG A 87 -3.05 15.17 6.27
N ASN A 88 -1.88 15.27 6.94
CA ASN A 88 -1.66 15.98 8.20
C ASN A 88 -2.49 17.25 8.35
#